data_AF-A0A087TR86-F1
#
_entry.id   AF-A0A087TR86-F1
#
_cell.length_a   1.000
_cell.length_b   1.000
_cell.length_c   1.000
_cell.angle_alpha   90.00
_cell.angle_beta   90.00
_cell.angle_gamma   90.00
#
_symmetry.space_group_name_H-M   'P 1'
#
loop_
_entity.id
_entity.type
_entity.pdbx_description
1 polymer ?
#
loop_
_entity_poly.entity_id
_entity_poly.type
_entity_poly.pdbx_seq_one_letter_code
_entity_poly.pdbx_strand_id
1 'polypeptide(L)'
;MIKRKMSEYDLDLDDENSDFEATNEKNEHESDEDTEDASETDMVKQEEEYTEIKEQMYQDKLANLKKQLQQLEDGEHPEYLKRLKKLEINHENRLSLNDVFLRLEKERVEREYFLEKEAAQKEYEEKKIELKENLIADLEEKKRIIEAERSSMELTGDKSSLQLADLAIIRRLIMEDSMEVKPVTTRKLRRRPNDPLPMPEKRRKTLPTQLNFLLDDNEILEDLRVLNKENNEHLQDLKGKYASPNKRHDREIRSLHRQLYLQNSPSCDGINSDH
;
A
#
# COMPACT_ATOMS: atom_id res chain seq x y z
N MET A 1 -12.61 -24.62 -15.51
CA MET A 1 -11.76 -25.18 -14.44
C MET A 1 -10.44 -25.63 -15.05
N ILE A 2 -9.39 -24.80 -14.94
CA ILE A 2 -8.04 -25.16 -15.42
C ILE A 2 -7.16 -25.31 -14.19
N LYS A 3 -6.90 -26.57 -13.81
CA LYS A 3 -5.91 -26.94 -12.80
C LYS A 3 -4.52 -26.69 -13.40
N ARG A 4 -3.81 -25.66 -12.95
CA ARG A 4 -2.38 -25.49 -13.23
C ARG A 4 -1.62 -25.94 -11.98
N LYS A 5 -0.91 -27.06 -12.12
CA LYS A 5 0.01 -27.61 -11.11
C LYS A 5 0.99 -26.50 -10.68
N MET A 6 1.01 -26.18 -9.39
CA MET A 6 2.14 -25.48 -8.78
C MET A 6 3.32 -26.46 -8.78
N SER A 7 4.44 -26.06 -9.38
CA SER A 7 5.69 -26.78 -9.24
C SER A 7 6.21 -26.59 -7.82
N GLU A 8 6.24 -27.70 -7.11
CA GLU A 8 7.02 -28.00 -5.93
C GLU A 8 8.43 -27.43 -6.08
N TYR A 9 8.78 -26.44 -5.23
CA TYR A 9 10.15 -25.98 -5.07
C TYR A 9 10.74 -26.78 -3.91
N ASP A 10 11.74 -27.60 -4.23
CA ASP A 10 12.58 -28.34 -3.28
C ASP A 10 13.11 -27.40 -2.20
N LEU A 11 12.74 -27.71 -0.96
CA LEU A 11 13.41 -27.23 0.24
C LEU A 11 14.55 -28.21 0.52
N ASP A 12 15.73 -27.95 -0.04
CA ASP A 12 16.96 -28.57 0.45
C ASP A 12 17.16 -28.11 1.89
N LEU A 13 16.78 -28.99 2.83
CA LEU A 13 17.12 -28.90 4.24
C LEU A 13 18.63 -29.13 4.34
N ASP A 14 19.35 -28.11 4.79
CA ASP A 14 20.77 -28.17 5.09
C ASP A 14 21.04 -29.32 6.07
N ASP A 15 21.84 -30.29 5.61
CA ASP A 15 22.42 -31.39 6.37
C ASP A 15 23.37 -30.81 7.43
N GLU A 16 22.90 -30.74 8.67
CA GLU A 16 23.72 -30.42 9.83
C GLU A 16 24.75 -31.53 10.03
N ASN A 17 25.95 -31.32 9.48
CA ASN A 17 27.13 -32.09 9.83
C ASN A 17 27.49 -31.83 11.31
N SER A 18 26.90 -32.63 12.19
CA SER A 18 27.04 -32.61 13.64
C SER A 18 27.88 -33.81 14.10
N ASP A 19 29.01 -33.47 14.73
CA ASP A 19 29.77 -34.24 15.71
C ASP A 19 30.51 -35.52 15.27
N PHE A 20 31.81 -35.34 15.03
CA PHE A 20 32.82 -36.38 15.22
C PHE A 20 33.07 -36.53 16.73
N GLU A 21 32.23 -37.32 17.42
CA GLU A 21 32.57 -37.77 18.77
C GLU A 21 33.68 -38.83 18.69
N ALA A 22 34.89 -38.44 19.07
CA ALA A 22 36.01 -39.34 19.29
C ALA A 22 35.78 -40.14 20.58
N THR A 23 35.27 -41.37 20.45
CA THR A 23 35.27 -42.37 21.53
C THR A 23 36.70 -42.84 21.77
N ASN A 24 37.39 -42.20 22.71
CA ASN A 24 38.68 -42.65 23.22
C ASN A 24 38.45 -43.75 24.26
N GLU A 25 38.24 -44.99 23.80
CA GLU A 25 38.21 -46.17 24.66
C GLU A 25 39.64 -46.50 25.13
N LYS A 26 39.92 -46.18 26.40
CA LYS A 26 41.13 -46.65 27.09
C LYS A 26 41.05 -48.18 27.23
N ASN A 27 41.86 -48.89 26.45
CA ASN A 27 42.17 -50.28 26.74
C ASN A 27 43.13 -50.33 27.94
N GLU A 28 42.60 -50.67 29.11
CA GLU A 28 43.39 -51.15 30.25
C GLU A 28 43.87 -52.57 29.91
N HIS A 29 45.14 -52.70 29.51
CA HIS A 29 45.82 -53.97 29.43
C HIS A 29 46.81 -54.03 30.61
N GLU A 30 46.45 -54.77 31.66
CA GLU A 30 47.41 -55.22 32.66
C GLU A 30 48.34 -56.23 31.96
N SER A 31 49.56 -55.80 31.68
CA SER A 31 50.66 -56.67 31.23
C SER A 31 51.81 -56.49 32.20
N ASP A 32 51.89 -57.42 33.15
CA ASP A 32 52.98 -57.59 34.10
C ASP A 32 54.15 -58.26 33.37
N GLU A 33 55.07 -57.48 32.80
CA GLU A 33 56.29 -58.02 32.18
C GLU A 33 57.46 -57.02 32.28
N ASP A 34 58.45 -57.36 33.13
CA ASP A 34 59.72 -56.67 33.40
C ASP A 34 60.49 -56.29 32.10
N THR A 35 60.11 -55.19 31.45
CA THR A 35 60.84 -54.62 30.29
C THR A 35 60.76 -53.08 30.28
N GLU A 36 61.05 -52.43 31.40
CA GLU A 36 60.92 -50.97 31.56
C GLU A 36 62.00 -50.12 30.83
N ASP A 37 63.05 -50.72 30.30
CA ASP A 37 64.20 -49.98 29.71
C ASP A 37 64.14 -49.84 28.17
N ALA A 38 63.21 -50.53 27.50
CA ALA A 38 63.09 -50.48 26.02
C ALA A 38 61.92 -49.61 25.53
N SER A 39 60.86 -49.47 26.33
CA SER A 39 59.63 -48.74 25.95
C SER A 39 59.75 -47.23 26.14
N GLU A 40 60.58 -46.75 27.06
CA GLU A 40 60.73 -45.32 27.34
C GLU A 40 61.30 -44.56 26.12
N THR A 41 62.28 -45.16 25.44
CA THR A 41 62.84 -44.60 24.19
C THR A 41 61.89 -44.63 23.00
N ASP A 42 60.90 -45.54 22.95
CA ASP A 42 59.90 -45.58 21.88
C ASP A 42 58.69 -44.70 22.18
N MET A 43 58.32 -44.53 23.46
CA MET A 43 57.31 -43.56 23.89
C MET A 43 57.74 -42.12 23.60
N VAL A 44 59.02 -41.78 23.83
CA VAL A 44 59.55 -40.44 23.53
C VAL A 44 59.55 -40.15 22.03
N LYS A 45 59.92 -41.12 21.17
CA LYS A 45 59.83 -40.97 19.71
C LYS A 45 58.40 -40.82 19.23
N GLN A 46 57.47 -41.56 19.82
CA GLN A 46 56.05 -41.50 19.47
C GLN A 46 55.42 -40.16 19.90
N GLU A 47 55.84 -39.59 21.04
CA GLU A 47 55.48 -38.22 21.43
C GLU A 47 56.07 -37.17 20.49
N GLU A 48 57.35 -37.29 20.11
CA GLU A 48 57.99 -36.41 19.13
C GLU A 48 57.27 -36.45 17.77
N GLU A 49 57.01 -37.65 17.24
CA GLU A 49 56.25 -37.85 15.99
C GLU A 49 54.82 -37.28 16.08
N TYR A 50 54.16 -37.45 17.23
CA TYR A 50 52.84 -36.86 17.47
C TYR A 50 52.88 -35.32 17.54
N THR A 51 53.94 -34.73 18.09
CA THR A 51 54.13 -33.27 18.07
C THR A 51 54.43 -32.74 16.68
N GLU A 52 55.24 -33.45 15.88
CA GLU A 52 55.52 -33.09 14.49
C GLU A 52 54.27 -33.18 13.61
N ILE A 53 53.46 -34.23 13.77
CA ILE A 53 52.17 -34.37 13.06
C ILE A 53 51.23 -33.23 13.43
N LYS A 54 51.14 -32.86 14.71
CA LYS A 54 50.35 -31.70 15.14
C LYS A 54 50.85 -30.41 14.53
N GLU A 55 52.16 -30.19 14.53
CA GLU A 55 52.76 -29.00 13.95
C GLU A 55 52.48 -28.93 12.44
N GLN A 56 52.59 -30.04 11.72
CA GLN A 56 52.24 -30.13 10.31
C GLN A 56 50.76 -29.81 10.07
N MET A 57 49.85 -30.36 10.88
CA MET A 57 48.42 -30.06 10.82
C MET A 57 48.13 -28.57 11.05
N TYR A 58 48.85 -27.92 11.96
CA TYR A 58 48.73 -26.47 12.20
C TYR A 58 49.26 -25.65 11.02
N GLN A 59 50.40 -26.04 10.44
CA GLN A 59 50.94 -25.37 9.26
C GLN A 59 50.01 -25.51 8.05
N ASP A 60 49.43 -26.69 7.83
CA ASP A 60 48.46 -26.95 6.76
C ASP A 60 47.17 -26.16 6.97
N LYS A 61 46.67 -26.09 8.21
CA LYS A 61 45.49 -25.29 8.56
C LYS A 61 45.74 -23.79 8.35
N LEU A 62 46.93 -23.30 8.72
CA LEU A 62 47.34 -21.92 8.48
C LEU A 62 47.44 -21.62 6.98
N ALA A 63 48.00 -22.53 6.19
CA ALA A 63 48.09 -22.40 4.74
C ALA A 63 46.70 -22.36 4.09
N ASN A 64 45.78 -23.23 4.52
CA ASN A 64 44.40 -23.23 4.05
C ASN A 64 43.67 -21.93 4.38
N LEU A 65 43.82 -21.40 5.60
CA LEU A 65 43.21 -20.12 5.99
C LEU A 65 43.80 -18.94 5.19
N LYS A 66 45.12 -18.91 4.99
CA LYS A 66 45.77 -17.90 4.14
C LYS A 66 45.26 -17.97 2.70
N LYS A 67 45.08 -19.18 2.15
CA LYS A 67 44.53 -19.38 0.81
C LYS A 67 43.08 -18.91 0.71
N GLN A 68 42.24 -19.21 1.69
CA GLN A 68 40.85 -18.72 1.73
C GLN A 68 40.79 -17.20 1.84
N LEU A 69 41.69 -16.59 2.62
CA LEU A 69 41.78 -15.14 2.76
C LEU A 69 42.21 -14.48 1.44
N GLN A 70 43.21 -15.04 0.75
CA GLN A 70 43.60 -14.60 -0.59
C GLN A 70 42.45 -14.75 -1.59
N GLN A 71 41.74 -15.89 -1.59
CA GLN A 71 40.57 -16.10 -2.43
C GLN A 71 39.44 -15.09 -2.13
N LEU A 72 39.30 -14.62 -0.90
CA LEU A 72 38.35 -13.57 -0.55
C LEU A 72 38.83 -12.19 -1.02
N GLU A 73 40.13 -11.88 -0.89
CA GLU A 73 40.73 -10.64 -1.41
C GLU A 73 40.61 -10.54 -2.93
N ASP A 74 40.81 -11.67 -3.63
CA ASP A 74 40.67 -11.78 -5.08
C ASP A 74 39.18 -11.87 -5.52
N GLY A 75 38.26 -12.04 -4.56
CA GLY A 75 36.82 -12.16 -4.83
C GLY A 75 36.38 -13.51 -5.42
N GLU A 76 37.25 -14.51 -5.43
CA GLU A 76 37.03 -15.84 -6.01
C GLU A 76 36.51 -16.88 -5.01
N HIS A 77 36.39 -16.52 -3.73
CA HIS A 77 35.97 -17.47 -2.70
C HIS A 77 34.58 -18.06 -3.01
N PRO A 78 34.43 -19.41 -3.04
CA PRO A 78 33.22 -20.06 -3.55
C PRO A 78 31.96 -19.71 -2.76
N GLU A 79 32.04 -19.60 -1.43
CA GLU A 79 30.90 -19.20 -0.60
C GLU A 79 30.49 -17.74 -0.82
N TYR A 80 31.45 -16.86 -1.11
CA TYR A 80 31.16 -15.47 -1.45
C TYR A 80 30.41 -15.40 -2.79
N LEU A 81 30.90 -16.10 -3.81
CA LEU A 81 30.27 -16.18 -5.12
C LEU A 81 28.86 -16.77 -5.06
N LYS A 82 28.64 -17.84 -4.27
CA LYS A 82 27.30 -18.41 -4.01
C LYS A 82 26.36 -17.36 -3.43
N ARG A 83 26.81 -16.60 -2.45
CA ARG A 83 26.01 -15.56 -1.78
C ARG A 83 25.71 -14.39 -2.71
N LEU A 84 26.68 -14.00 -3.54
CA LEU A 84 26.53 -12.96 -4.56
C LEU A 84 25.50 -13.38 -5.62
N LYS A 85 25.61 -14.60 -6.16
CA LYS A 85 24.64 -15.15 -7.10
C LYS A 85 23.23 -15.20 -6.53
N LYS A 86 23.08 -15.58 -5.24
CA LYS A 86 21.77 -15.57 -4.56
C LYS A 86 21.19 -14.16 -4.45
N LEU A 87 22.02 -13.16 -4.18
CA LEU A 87 21.61 -11.75 -4.14
C LEU A 87 21.20 -11.23 -5.52
N GLU A 88 21.95 -11.57 -6.57
CA GLU A 88 21.61 -11.21 -7.96
C GLU A 88 20.25 -11.79 -8.36
N ILE A 89 20.04 -13.09 -8.13
CA ILE A 89 18.75 -13.75 -8.43
C ILE A 89 17.62 -13.09 -7.64
N ASN A 90 17.83 -12.77 -6.35
CA ASN A 90 16.83 -12.07 -5.55
C ASN A 90 16.50 -10.68 -6.13
N HIS A 91 17.53 -9.95 -6.55
CA HIS A 91 17.38 -8.63 -7.15
C HIS A 91 16.59 -8.70 -8.47
N GLU A 92 16.95 -9.62 -9.37
CA GLU A 92 16.25 -9.85 -10.64
C GLU A 92 14.79 -10.24 -10.39
N ASN A 93 14.54 -11.15 -9.44
CA ASN A 93 13.18 -11.53 -9.05
C ASN A 93 12.39 -10.34 -8.53
N ARG A 94 13.00 -9.45 -7.74
CA ARG A 94 12.34 -8.24 -7.23
C ARG A 94 12.00 -7.26 -8.36
N LEU A 95 12.87 -7.11 -9.35
CA LEU A 95 12.59 -6.28 -10.52
C LEU A 95 11.42 -6.86 -11.34
N SER A 96 11.48 -8.16 -11.64
CA SER A 96 10.41 -8.87 -12.35
C SER A 96 9.06 -8.77 -11.64
N LEU A 97 9.05 -8.95 -10.31
CA LEU A 97 7.84 -8.80 -9.51
C LEU A 97 7.30 -7.37 -9.55
N ASN A 98 8.18 -6.36 -9.49
CA ASN A 98 7.78 -4.96 -9.58
C ASN A 98 7.15 -4.65 -10.94
N ASP A 99 7.73 -5.15 -12.04
CA ASP A 99 7.19 -4.95 -13.39
C ASP A 99 5.80 -5.56 -13.55
N VAL A 100 5.60 -6.77 -13.01
CA VAL A 100 4.28 -7.43 -13.00
C VAL A 100 3.29 -6.63 -12.16
N PHE A 101 3.71 -6.18 -10.97
CA PHE A 101 2.87 -5.38 -10.08
C PHE A 101 2.43 -4.07 -10.76
N LEU A 102 3.37 -3.34 -11.37
CA LEU A 102 3.08 -2.11 -12.09
C LEU A 102 2.08 -2.32 -13.23
N ARG A 103 2.21 -3.43 -13.96
CA ARG A 103 1.28 -3.77 -15.05
C ARG A 103 -0.13 -4.04 -14.52
N LEU A 104 -0.24 -4.85 -13.47
CA LEU A 104 -1.53 -5.18 -12.84
C LEU A 104 -2.21 -3.93 -12.28
N GLU A 105 -1.44 -3.05 -11.62
CA GLU A 105 -2.00 -1.82 -11.05
C GLU A 105 -2.49 -0.87 -12.14
N LYS A 106 -1.73 -0.73 -13.24
CA LYS A 106 -2.18 0.05 -14.40
C LYS A 106 -3.48 -0.50 -14.98
N GLU A 107 -3.56 -1.81 -15.19
CA GLU A 107 -4.77 -2.45 -15.73
C GLU A 107 -5.97 -2.28 -14.78
N ARG A 108 -5.73 -2.36 -13.47
CA ARG A 108 -6.77 -2.11 -12.46
C ARG A 108 -7.30 -0.68 -12.55
N VAL A 109 -6.41 0.32 -12.55
CA VAL A 109 -6.78 1.74 -12.64
C VAL A 109 -7.52 2.03 -13.94
N GLU A 110 -7.09 1.45 -15.07
CA GLU A 110 -7.78 1.59 -16.35
C GLU A 110 -9.21 1.01 -16.31
N ARG A 111 -9.39 -0.14 -15.66
CA ARG A 111 -10.70 -0.76 -15.47
C ARG A 111 -11.62 0.11 -14.61
N GLU A 112 -11.11 0.60 -13.49
CA GLU A 112 -11.86 1.48 -12.58
C GLU A 112 -12.26 2.79 -13.29
N TYR A 113 -11.35 3.39 -14.06
CA TYR A 113 -11.64 4.57 -14.87
C TYR A 113 -12.77 4.33 -15.88
N PHE A 114 -12.75 3.19 -16.57
CA PHE A 114 -13.80 2.87 -17.55
C PHE A 114 -15.16 2.68 -16.89
N LEU A 115 -15.20 1.92 -15.77
CA LEU A 115 -16.43 1.69 -15.01
C LEU A 115 -17.01 3.00 -14.47
N GLU A 116 -16.17 3.88 -13.92
CA GLU A 116 -16.60 5.18 -13.41
C GLU A 116 -17.16 6.07 -14.53
N LYS A 117 -16.53 6.06 -15.70
CA LYS A 117 -17.01 6.79 -16.87
C LYS A 117 -18.38 6.29 -17.34
N GLU A 118 -18.58 4.97 -17.40
CA GLU A 118 -19.88 4.39 -17.75
C GLU A 118 -20.95 4.69 -16.71
N ALA A 119 -20.61 4.61 -15.42
CA ALA A 119 -21.51 4.94 -14.32
C ALA A 119 -21.95 6.41 -14.38
N ALA A 120 -21.02 7.33 -14.58
CA ALA A 120 -21.32 8.76 -14.71
C ALA A 120 -22.21 9.06 -15.92
N GLN A 121 -22.00 8.37 -17.05
CA GLN A 121 -22.86 8.52 -18.22
C GLN A 121 -24.28 8.00 -17.94
N LYS A 122 -24.39 6.81 -17.34
CA LYS A 122 -25.67 6.20 -16.98
C LYS A 122 -26.44 7.09 -16.01
N GLU A 123 -25.80 7.61 -14.97
CA GLU A 123 -26.41 8.51 -13.99
C GLU A 123 -26.92 9.81 -14.66
N TYR A 124 -26.16 10.36 -15.60
CA TYR A 124 -26.60 11.53 -16.36
C TYR A 124 -27.86 11.25 -17.20
N GLU A 125 -27.91 10.09 -17.88
CA GLU A 125 -29.07 9.68 -18.67
C GLU A 125 -30.29 9.42 -17.79
N GLU A 126 -30.12 8.76 -16.64
CA GLU A 126 -31.17 8.53 -15.65
C GLU A 126 -31.74 9.84 -15.12
N LYS A 127 -30.89 10.78 -14.67
CA LYS A 127 -31.33 12.10 -14.19
C LYS A 127 -32.06 12.92 -15.26
N LYS A 128 -31.65 12.77 -16.51
CA LYS A 128 -32.32 13.42 -17.65
C LYS A 128 -33.73 12.86 -17.86
N ILE A 129 -33.92 11.56 -17.67
CA ILE A 129 -35.24 10.91 -17.75
C ILE A 129 -36.08 11.35 -16.56
N GLU A 130 -35.55 11.24 -15.34
CA GLU A 130 -36.22 11.64 -14.10
C GLU A 130 -36.73 13.09 -14.17
N LEU A 131 -35.92 14.03 -14.66
CA LEU A 131 -36.33 15.43 -14.78
C LEU A 131 -37.51 15.62 -15.75
N LYS A 132 -37.55 14.84 -16.83
CA LYS A 132 -38.66 14.88 -17.79
C LYS A 132 -39.92 14.27 -17.20
N GLU A 133 -39.79 13.15 -16.48
CA GLU A 133 -40.92 12.50 -15.80
C GLU A 133 -41.51 13.39 -14.72
N ASN A 134 -40.66 14.05 -13.92
CA ASN A 134 -41.10 15.03 -12.93
C ASN A 134 -41.85 16.21 -13.57
N LEU A 135 -41.33 16.76 -14.68
CA LEU A 135 -42.02 17.84 -15.39
C LEU A 135 -43.38 17.40 -15.95
N ILE A 136 -43.47 16.17 -16.48
CA ILE A 136 -44.74 15.61 -16.95
C ILE A 136 -45.72 15.46 -15.78
N ALA A 137 -45.28 14.87 -14.67
CA ALA A 137 -46.09 14.69 -13.48
C ALA A 137 -46.62 16.03 -12.92
N ASP A 138 -45.77 17.05 -12.86
CA ASP A 138 -46.16 18.40 -12.42
C ASP A 138 -47.23 19.02 -13.34
N LEU A 139 -47.09 18.84 -14.66
CA LEU A 139 -48.07 19.34 -15.64
C LEU A 139 -49.39 18.57 -15.57
N GLU A 140 -49.34 17.26 -15.37
CA GLU A 140 -50.53 16.41 -15.18
C GLU A 140 -51.27 16.76 -13.87
N GLU A 141 -50.55 17.00 -12.79
CA GLU A 141 -51.13 17.44 -11.52
C GLU A 141 -51.74 18.83 -11.63
N LYS A 142 -51.05 19.79 -12.27
CA LYS A 142 -51.63 21.11 -12.58
C LYS A 142 -52.92 20.99 -13.38
N LYS A 143 -52.95 20.12 -14.40
CA LYS A 143 -54.16 19.84 -15.17
C LYS A 143 -55.28 19.27 -14.28
N ARG A 144 -54.97 18.30 -13.42
CA ARG A 144 -55.93 17.70 -12.47
C ARG A 144 -56.52 18.73 -11.51
N ILE A 145 -55.69 19.63 -10.98
CA ILE A 145 -56.13 20.72 -10.09
C ILE A 145 -57.09 21.64 -10.84
N ILE A 146 -56.76 22.06 -12.07
CA ILE A 146 -57.63 22.92 -12.90
C ILE A 146 -58.97 22.24 -13.16
N GLU A 147 -58.96 20.95 -13.52
CA GLU A 147 -60.20 20.19 -13.75
C GLU A 147 -61.04 20.09 -12.48
N ALA A 148 -60.42 19.86 -11.31
CA ALA A 148 -61.09 19.81 -10.02
C ALA A 148 -61.69 21.16 -9.61
N GLU A 149 -60.93 22.26 -9.75
CA GLU A 149 -61.41 23.63 -9.49
C GLU A 149 -62.57 23.97 -10.43
N ARG A 150 -62.46 23.65 -11.72
CA ARG A 150 -63.53 23.85 -12.70
C ARG A 150 -64.80 23.08 -12.32
N SER A 151 -64.70 21.79 -12.00
CA SER A 151 -65.86 21.00 -11.55
C SER A 151 -66.47 21.55 -10.26
N SER A 152 -65.65 22.00 -9.31
CA SER A 152 -66.14 22.64 -8.08
C SER A 152 -66.91 23.93 -8.37
N MET A 153 -66.42 24.75 -9.30
CA MET A 153 -67.07 25.99 -9.72
C MET A 153 -68.35 25.75 -10.51
N GLU A 154 -68.42 24.73 -11.37
CA GLU A 154 -69.65 24.35 -12.09
C GLU A 154 -70.77 23.90 -11.14
N LEU A 155 -70.42 23.30 -10.00
CA LEU A 155 -71.37 22.87 -8.97
C LEU A 155 -71.81 24.01 -8.03
N THR A 156 -71.01 25.08 -7.91
CA THR A 156 -71.21 26.13 -6.89
C THR A 156 -71.60 27.50 -7.49
N GLY A 157 -71.37 27.73 -8.78
CA GLY A 157 -71.56 29.04 -9.43
C GLY A 157 -72.83 29.16 -10.29
N ASP A 158 -73.58 30.25 -10.11
CA ASP A 158 -74.64 30.65 -11.05
C ASP A 158 -74.06 30.86 -12.47
N LYS A 159 -74.80 30.42 -13.49
CA LYS A 159 -74.34 30.29 -14.89
C LYS A 159 -73.83 31.59 -15.53
N SER A 160 -74.15 32.75 -14.95
CA SER A 160 -73.72 34.08 -15.41
C SER A 160 -72.27 34.44 -15.02
N SER A 161 -71.65 33.72 -14.08
CA SER A 161 -70.28 34.00 -13.58
C SER A 161 -69.16 33.23 -14.30
N LEU A 162 -69.48 32.28 -15.18
CA LEU A 162 -68.47 31.39 -15.80
C LEU A 162 -67.48 32.11 -16.73
N GLN A 163 -67.86 33.19 -17.41
CA GLN A 163 -66.95 33.87 -18.36
C GLN A 163 -65.82 34.66 -17.69
N LEU A 164 -66.03 35.15 -16.46
CA LEU A 164 -65.01 35.84 -15.66
C LEU A 164 -64.11 34.86 -14.90
N ALA A 165 -64.62 33.66 -14.62
CA ALA A 165 -63.91 32.59 -13.92
C ALA A 165 -62.71 32.08 -14.73
N ASP A 166 -62.89 31.83 -16.03
CA ASP A 166 -61.81 31.34 -16.90
C ASP A 166 -60.63 32.33 -16.94
N LEU A 167 -60.90 33.63 -17.01
CA LEU A 167 -59.86 34.67 -16.93
C LEU A 167 -59.20 34.75 -15.55
N ALA A 168 -59.95 34.54 -14.46
CA ALA A 168 -59.42 34.55 -13.10
C ALA A 168 -58.51 33.35 -12.84
N ILE A 169 -58.87 32.17 -13.34
CA ILE A 169 -58.06 30.94 -13.28
C ILE A 169 -56.76 31.13 -14.08
N ILE A 170 -56.86 31.63 -15.33
CA ILE A 170 -55.68 31.94 -16.17
C ILE A 170 -54.78 33.00 -15.50
N ARG A 171 -55.37 34.03 -14.88
CA ARG A 171 -54.60 35.09 -14.19
C ARG A 171 -53.88 34.58 -12.94
N ARG A 172 -54.49 33.66 -12.20
CA ARG A 172 -53.85 33.01 -11.03
C ARG A 172 -52.68 32.13 -11.48
N LEU A 173 -52.86 31.32 -12.52
CA LEU A 173 -51.81 30.49 -13.13
C LEU A 173 -50.58 31.30 -13.58
N ILE A 174 -50.79 32.42 -14.27
CA ILE A 174 -49.68 33.26 -14.76
C ILE A 174 -48.92 33.95 -13.61
N MET A 175 -49.60 34.28 -12.51
CA MET A 175 -48.94 34.94 -11.36
C MET A 175 -48.21 33.96 -10.44
N GLU A 176 -48.73 32.75 -10.25
CA GLU A 176 -48.15 31.73 -9.35
C GLU A 176 -46.85 31.15 -9.94
N ASP A 177 -46.80 30.92 -11.26
CA ASP A 177 -45.58 30.47 -11.96
C ASP A 177 -44.52 31.59 -12.12
N SER A 178 -44.89 32.88 -12.03
CA SER A 178 -43.96 34.01 -12.23
C SER A 178 -43.23 34.47 -10.96
N MET A 179 -43.66 34.05 -9.76
CA MET A 179 -43.08 34.51 -8.49
C MET A 179 -42.12 33.52 -7.82
N GLU A 180 -42.00 32.28 -8.31
CA GLU A 180 -41.05 31.29 -7.79
C GLU A 180 -39.83 31.03 -8.69
N VAL A 181 -39.60 31.86 -9.71
CA VAL A 181 -38.29 31.91 -10.35
C VAL A 181 -37.35 32.68 -9.43
N LYS A 182 -36.79 32.01 -8.42
CA LYS A 182 -35.56 32.49 -7.77
C LYS A 182 -34.62 32.87 -8.92
N PRO A 183 -34.07 34.10 -8.95
CA PRO A 183 -33.25 34.55 -10.05
C PRO A 183 -32.20 33.49 -10.29
N VAL A 184 -32.07 33.02 -11.54
CA VAL A 184 -31.05 32.05 -11.92
C VAL A 184 -29.71 32.69 -11.58
N THR A 185 -29.18 32.35 -10.40
CA THR A 185 -27.86 32.78 -9.99
C THR A 185 -26.91 32.01 -10.90
N THR A 186 -26.54 32.62 -12.01
CA THR A 186 -25.43 32.17 -12.84
C THR A 186 -24.24 32.01 -11.90
N ARG A 187 -23.77 30.77 -11.71
CA ARG A 187 -22.61 30.52 -10.84
C ARG A 187 -21.45 31.37 -11.34
N LYS A 188 -21.01 32.33 -10.52
CA LYS A 188 -19.80 33.12 -10.74
C LYS A 188 -18.63 32.13 -10.86
N LEU A 189 -17.72 32.41 -11.81
CA LEU A 189 -16.42 31.74 -11.93
C LEU A 189 -15.77 31.62 -10.55
N ARG A 190 -15.21 30.44 -10.26
CA ARG A 190 -14.60 30.08 -8.97
C ARG A 190 -13.65 31.18 -8.49
N ARG A 191 -13.92 31.74 -7.30
CA ARG A 191 -12.99 32.65 -6.60
C ARG A 191 -11.80 31.84 -6.05
N ARG A 192 -10.65 32.50 -5.94
CA ARG A 192 -9.41 31.90 -5.43
C ARG A 192 -9.44 31.72 -3.91
N PRO A 193 -8.61 30.82 -3.35
CA PRO A 193 -8.83 30.17 -2.05
C PRO A 193 -8.77 31.04 -0.77
N ASN A 194 -8.47 32.35 -0.84
CA ASN A 194 -8.05 33.12 0.35
C ASN A 194 -8.96 34.28 0.76
N ASP A 195 -10.22 34.32 0.34
CA ASP A 195 -11.13 35.44 0.66
C ASP A 195 -12.28 34.97 1.57
N PRO A 196 -12.42 35.47 2.81
CA PRO A 196 -13.41 34.97 3.76
C PRO A 196 -14.84 35.43 3.43
N LEU A 197 -15.81 34.52 3.56
CA LEU A 197 -17.24 34.80 3.32
C LEU A 197 -17.99 35.18 4.61
N PRO A 198 -19.02 36.05 4.51
CA PRO A 198 -19.75 36.58 5.66
C PRO A 198 -20.64 35.52 6.34
N MET A 199 -20.69 35.60 7.67
CA MET A 199 -21.24 34.60 8.60
C MET A 199 -22.78 34.50 8.56
N PRO A 200 -23.40 33.31 8.71
CA PRO A 200 -24.86 33.15 8.64
C PRO A 200 -25.56 33.12 10.01
N GLU A 201 -26.69 33.84 10.12
CA GLU A 201 -27.62 33.84 11.25
C GLU A 201 -28.58 32.63 11.24
N LYS A 202 -28.89 32.14 12.45
CA LYS A 202 -29.64 30.92 12.74
C LYS A 202 -31.16 31.12 12.65
N ARG A 203 -31.87 30.31 11.86
CA ARG A 203 -33.29 29.95 12.11
C ARG A 203 -33.62 28.55 11.57
N ARG A 204 -34.56 27.89 12.26
CA ARG A 204 -34.71 26.44 12.46
C ARG A 204 -35.51 25.73 11.35
N LYS A 205 -35.31 24.40 11.32
CA LYS A 205 -35.54 23.38 10.26
C LYS A 205 -37.00 23.07 9.90
N THR A 206 -37.27 22.93 8.60
CA THR A 206 -38.22 21.96 8.02
C THR A 206 -37.39 20.86 7.33
N LEU A 207 -37.82 19.60 7.44
CA LEU A 207 -37.05 18.43 6.98
C LEU A 207 -36.88 18.44 5.45
N PRO A 208 -35.65 18.31 4.92
CA PRO A 208 -35.41 18.38 3.48
C PRO A 208 -35.68 17.02 2.82
N THR A 209 -36.43 17.03 1.72
CA THR A 209 -36.56 15.94 0.73
C THR A 209 -35.28 15.77 -0.11
N GLN A 210 -34.12 16.10 0.46
CA GLN A 210 -32.84 16.19 -0.23
C GLN A 210 -32.00 14.97 0.15
N LEU A 211 -31.66 14.13 -0.83
CA LEU A 211 -30.69 13.06 -0.66
C LEU A 211 -29.40 13.66 -0.09
N ASN A 212 -29.04 13.23 1.12
CA ASN A 212 -27.86 13.68 1.82
C ASN A 212 -26.69 12.83 1.34
N PHE A 213 -25.84 13.39 0.49
CA PHE A 213 -24.66 12.71 -0.07
C PHE A 213 -23.45 12.75 0.88
N LEU A 214 -23.62 13.35 2.05
CA LEU A 214 -22.60 13.42 3.09
C LEU A 214 -22.89 12.33 4.11
N LEU A 215 -21.86 11.52 4.38
CA LEU A 215 -21.83 10.57 5.48
C LEU A 215 -22.04 11.34 6.80
N ASP A 216 -22.76 10.71 7.74
CA ASP A 216 -22.94 11.30 9.06
C ASP A 216 -21.59 11.37 9.79
N ASP A 217 -21.41 12.35 10.70
CA ASP A 217 -20.15 12.54 11.43
C ASP A 217 -19.69 11.25 12.16
N ASN A 218 -20.63 10.38 12.55
CA ASN A 218 -20.32 9.09 13.14
C ASN A 218 -19.74 8.07 12.14
N GLU A 219 -20.22 8.09 10.88
CA GLU A 219 -19.73 7.23 9.80
C GLU A 219 -18.33 7.69 9.37
N ILE A 220 -18.13 9.02 9.24
CA ILE A 220 -16.81 9.61 8.98
C ILE A 220 -15.81 9.24 10.09
N LEU A 221 -16.23 9.26 11.36
CA LEU A 221 -15.38 8.91 12.49
C LEU A 221 -15.04 7.41 12.54
N GLU A 222 -15.98 6.54 12.16
CA GLU A 222 -15.73 5.10 12.11
C GLU A 222 -14.81 4.74 10.93
N ASP A 223 -15.01 5.33 9.75
CA ASP A 223 -14.12 5.17 8.60
C ASP A 223 -12.71 5.69 8.91
N LEU A 224 -12.59 6.84 9.59
CA LEU A 224 -11.30 7.35 10.07
C LEU A 224 -10.65 6.43 11.11
N ARG A 225 -11.44 5.75 11.94
CA ARG A 225 -10.93 4.76 12.90
C ARG A 225 -10.41 3.51 12.18
N VAL A 226 -11.14 3.02 11.18
CA VAL A 226 -10.74 1.87 10.35
C VAL A 226 -9.46 2.21 9.56
N LEU A 227 -9.42 3.37 8.88
CA LEU A 227 -8.24 3.82 8.13
C LEU A 227 -7.01 3.99 9.03
N ASN A 228 -7.17 4.49 10.25
CA ASN A 228 -6.04 4.63 11.19
C ASN A 228 -5.59 3.30 11.80
N LYS A 229 -6.50 2.32 11.91
CA LYS A 229 -6.19 0.97 12.37
C LYS A 229 -5.49 0.17 11.28
N GLU A 230 -6.02 0.17 10.06
CA GLU A 230 -5.42 -0.50 8.89
C GLU A 230 -4.06 0.11 8.53
N ASN A 231 -3.90 1.44 8.60
CA ASN A 231 -2.59 2.06 8.40
C ASN A 231 -1.58 1.63 9.48
N ASN A 232 -2.00 1.49 10.74
CA ASN A 232 -1.09 1.03 11.80
C ASN A 232 -0.77 -0.47 11.70
N GLU A 233 -1.73 -1.31 11.33
CA GLU A 233 -1.52 -2.74 11.11
C GLU A 233 -0.64 -2.98 9.87
N HIS A 234 -0.88 -2.25 8.77
CA HIS A 234 -0.05 -2.33 7.57
C HIS A 234 1.38 -1.82 7.81
N LEU A 235 1.57 -0.75 8.59
CA LEU A 235 2.89 -0.28 9.00
C LEU A 235 3.61 -1.24 9.97
N GLN A 236 2.87 -1.97 10.82
CA GLN A 236 3.44 -2.98 11.71
C GLN A 236 3.85 -4.24 10.94
N ASP A 237 3.03 -4.67 9.98
CA ASP A 237 3.32 -5.80 9.09
C ASP A 237 4.48 -5.49 8.12
N LEU A 238 4.58 -4.27 7.60
CA LEU A 238 5.71 -3.81 6.80
C LEU A 238 6.99 -3.72 7.64
N LYS A 239 6.91 -3.22 8.89
CA LYS A 239 8.06 -3.21 9.81
C LYS A 239 8.46 -4.62 10.23
N GLY A 240 7.54 -5.56 10.36
CA GLY A 240 7.82 -6.97 10.71
C GLY A 240 8.41 -7.77 9.56
N LYS A 241 7.88 -7.62 8.34
CA LYS A 241 8.34 -8.35 7.13
C LYS A 241 9.67 -7.86 6.57
N TYR A 242 10.00 -6.58 6.77
CA TYR A 242 11.26 -5.99 6.29
C TYR A 242 12.22 -5.59 7.44
N ALA A 243 11.97 -6.05 8.67
CA ALA A 243 12.91 -5.87 9.77
C ALA A 243 14.19 -6.68 9.50
N SER A 244 15.26 -5.97 9.16
CA SER A 244 16.62 -6.51 9.22
C SER A 244 16.90 -7.03 10.64
N PRO A 245 17.32 -8.30 10.83
CA PRO A 245 17.61 -8.87 12.15
C PRO A 245 18.72 -8.09 12.89
N ASN A 246 19.52 -7.32 12.16
CA ASN A 246 20.69 -6.65 12.70
C ASN A 246 20.55 -5.13 12.69
N LYS A 247 19.78 -4.60 13.64
CA LYS A 247 19.51 -3.15 13.83
C LYS A 247 20.78 -2.29 13.99
N ARG A 248 21.92 -2.91 14.36
CA ARG A 248 23.22 -2.24 14.42
C ARG A 248 23.78 -1.93 13.03
N HIS A 249 23.68 -2.89 12.11
CA HIS A 249 24.22 -2.75 10.76
C HIS A 249 23.43 -1.73 9.92
N ASP A 250 22.10 -1.68 10.08
CA ASP A 250 21.27 -0.67 9.42
C ASP A 250 21.53 0.77 9.91
N ARG A 251 22.01 0.95 11.16
CA ARG A 251 22.43 2.27 11.66
C ARG A 251 23.75 2.69 11.05
N GLU A 252 24.66 1.74 10.91
CA GLU A 252 25.97 1.93 10.31
C GLU A 252 25.86 2.29 8.82
N ILE A 253 25.03 1.56 8.06
CA ILE A 253 24.74 1.87 6.64
C ILE A 253 24.14 3.27 6.49
N ARG A 254 23.20 3.66 7.36
CA ARG A 254 22.61 5.02 7.34
C ARG A 254 23.62 6.10 7.72
N SER A 255 24.56 5.79 8.62
CA SER A 255 25.65 6.69 8.99
C SER A 255 26.64 6.88 7.84
N LEU A 256 27.04 5.78 7.18
CA LEU A 256 27.95 5.81 6.03
C LEU A 256 27.33 6.53 4.84
N HIS A 257 26.05 6.31 4.55
CA HIS A 257 25.33 7.04 3.49
C HIS A 257 25.32 8.55 3.75
N ARG A 258 25.10 8.96 5.02
CA ARG A 258 25.15 10.37 5.42
C ARG A 258 26.56 10.97 5.28
N GLN A 259 27.60 10.22 5.64
CA GLN A 259 28.99 10.65 5.48
C GLN A 259 29.38 10.80 4.00
N LEU A 260 29.00 9.85 3.15
CA LEU A 260 29.22 9.90 1.70
C LEU A 260 28.52 11.09 1.04
N TYR A 261 27.30 11.42 1.48
CA TYR A 261 26.58 12.58 0.99
C TYR A 261 27.30 13.90 1.35
N LEU A 262 27.84 13.99 2.57
CA LEU A 262 28.58 15.16 3.03
C LEU A 262 29.96 15.28 2.36
N GLN A 263 30.63 14.17 2.04
CA GLN A 263 31.91 14.16 1.33
C GLN A 263 31.78 14.51 -0.16
N ASN A 264 30.65 14.15 -0.79
CA ASN A 264 30.41 14.37 -2.22
C ASN A 264 29.51 15.59 -2.49
N SER A 265 29.19 16.38 -1.47
CA SER A 265 28.50 17.65 -1.65
C SER A 265 29.46 18.65 -2.31
N PRO A 266 29.16 19.18 -3.51
CA PRO A 266 30.01 20.19 -4.12
C PRO A 266 30.07 21.42 -3.21
N SER A 267 31.27 21.88 -2.87
CA SER A 267 31.46 23.12 -2.13
C SER A 267 30.84 24.27 -2.92
N CYS A 268 29.80 24.89 -2.35
CA CYS A 268 29.25 26.15 -2.83
C CYS A 268 30.15 27.30 -2.38
N ASP A 269 31.44 27.26 -2.72
CA ASP A 269 32.35 28.39 -2.54
C ASP A 269 32.49 29.12 -3.87
N GLY A 270 31.93 30.33 -3.92
CA GLY A 270 32.30 31.32 -4.93
C GLY A 270 31.18 31.78 -5.86
N ILE A 271 30.17 32.47 -5.31
CA ILE A 271 29.57 33.60 -6.04
C ILE A 271 30.02 34.85 -5.29
N ASN A 272 31.26 35.24 -5.57
CA ASN A 272 31.70 36.61 -5.31
C ASN A 272 31.13 37.51 -6.39
N SER A 273 30.74 38.70 -5.94
CA SER A 273 30.38 39.89 -6.71
C SER A 273 31.25 40.08 -7.95
N ASP A 274 30.62 40.46 -9.06
CA ASP A 274 30.95 41.68 -9.82
C ASP A 274 30.19 41.70 -11.15
N HIS A 275 29.11 42.51 -11.22
CA HIS A 275 28.78 43.49 -12.26
C HIS A 275 27.34 44.01 -12.06
#